data_AF-A0A562BYC3-F1
#
_entry.id   AF-A0A562BYC3-F1
#
_cell.length_a   1.000
_cell.length_b   1.000
_cell.length_c   1.000
_cell.angle_alpha   90.00
_cell.angle_beta   90.00
_cell.angle_gamma   90.00
#
_symmetry.space_group_name_H-M   'P 1'
#
loop_
_entity.id
_entity.type
_entity.pdbx_description
1 polymer ?
#
loop_
_entity_poly.entity_id
_entity_poly.type
_entity_poly.pdbx_seq_one_letter_code
_entity_poly.pdbx_strand_id
1 'polypeptide(L)' 'MTPYDEIATPTEMRADCEAVSRRLEQAAVRATRPAPSLHFDEQPRESGKREIQISEAAQRLANALHLHLD' A
#
# COMPACT_ATOMS: atom_id res chain seq x y z
N MET A 1 16.90 7.75 24.92
CA MET A 1 15.68 7.00 24.57
C MET A 1 16.11 5.94 23.58
N THR A 2 16.10 4.66 23.98
CA THR A 2 16.60 3.59 23.11
C THR A 2 15.49 3.18 22.15
N PRO A 3 15.81 2.69 20.94
CA PRO A 3 14.82 2.30 19.92
C PRO A 3 13.90 1.12 20.34
N TYR A 4 14.09 0.54 21.52
CA TYR A 4 13.28 -0.53 22.08
C TYR A 4 12.27 -0.04 23.13
N ASP A 5 12.27 1.25 23.49
CA ASP A 5 11.43 1.79 24.56
C ASP A 5 9.98 2.08 24.13
N GLU A 6 9.63 1.90 22.86
CA GLU A 6 8.27 2.09 22.32
C GLU A 6 7.71 0.76 21.81
N ILE A 7 7.70 -0.28 22.65
CA ILE A 7 6.96 -1.50 22.34
C ILE A 7 5.47 -1.13 22.32
N ALA A 8 4.86 -1.24 21.14
CA ALA A 8 3.43 -1.02 20.96
C ALA A 8 2.64 -1.83 22.00
N THR A 9 1.68 -1.18 22.64
CA THR A 9 0.78 -1.82 23.59
C THR A 9 -0.03 -2.92 22.90
N PRO A 10 -0.49 -3.95 23.62
CA PRO A 10 -1.36 -4.99 23.03
C PRO A 10 -2.61 -4.43 22.34
N THR A 11 -3.12 -3.28 22.80
CA THR A 11 -4.24 -2.57 22.19
C THR A 11 -3.89 -2.00 20.82
N GLU A 12 -2.72 -1.37 20.68
CA GLU A 12 -2.22 -0.85 19.41
C GLU A 12 -1.97 -2.00 18.43
N MET A 13 -1.35 -3.10 18.89
CA MET A 13 -1.15 -4.30 18.07
C MET A 13 -2.48 -4.88 17.56
N ARG A 14 -3.51 -4.93 18.43
CA ARG A 14 -4.85 -5.40 18.04
C ARG A 14 -5.48 -4.49 16.98
N ALA A 15 -5.37 -3.18 17.14
CA ALA A 15 -5.89 -2.20 16.18
C ALA A 15 -5.20 -2.34 14.80
N ASP A 16 -3.89 -2.56 14.80
CA ASP A 16 -3.13 -2.82 13.57
C ASP A 16 -3.58 -4.11 12.89
N CYS A 17 -3.75 -5.20 13.65
CA CYS A 17 -4.30 -6.45 13.11
C CYS A 17 -5.69 -6.25 12.49
N GLU A 18 -6.57 -5.51 13.14
CA GLU A 18 -7.91 -5.20 12.60
C GLU A 18 -7.85 -4.35 11.32
N ALA A 19 -6.95 -3.36 11.27
CA ALA A 19 -6.76 -2.52 10.09
C ALA A 19 -6.23 -3.33 8.88
N VAL A 20 -5.35 -4.29 9.13
CA VAL A 20 -4.74 -5.14 8.09
C VAL A 20 -5.67 -6.27 7.65
N SER A 21 -6.41 -6.91 8.56
CA SER A 21 -7.25 -8.08 8.24
C SER A 21 -8.21 -7.81 7.09
N ARG A 22 -8.90 -6.66 7.11
CA ARG A 22 -9.82 -6.25 6.03
C ARG A 22 -9.13 -6.09 4.68
N ARG A 23 -7.89 -5.62 4.66
CA ARG A 23 -7.11 -5.47 3.41
C ARG A 23 -6.65 -6.82 2.89
N LEU A 24 -6.27 -7.75 3.78
CA LEU A 24 -5.84 -9.10 3.42
C LEU A 24 -6.99 -9.91 2.81
N GLU A 25 -8.20 -9.84 3.37
CA GLU A 25 -9.38 -10.49 2.80
C GLU A 25 -9.63 -10.04 1.35
N GLN A 26 -9.54 -8.73 1.08
CA GLN A 26 -9.69 -8.18 -0.26
C GLN A 26 -8.56 -8.62 -1.19
N ALA A 27 -7.33 -8.70 -0.69
CA ALA A 27 -6.18 -9.17 -1.46
C ALA A 27 -6.32 -10.65 -1.85
N ALA A 28 -6.78 -11.50 -0.92
CA ALA A 28 -7.02 -12.92 -1.17
C ALA A 28 -8.04 -13.12 -2.29
N VAL A 29 -9.17 -12.40 -2.27
CA VAL A 29 -10.19 -12.44 -3.34
C VAL A 29 -9.61 -12.01 -4.69
N ARG A 30 -8.74 -10.99 -4.72
CA ARG A 30 -8.12 -10.50 -5.95
C ARG A 30 -7.09 -11.48 -6.50
N ALA A 31 -6.33 -12.13 -5.63
CA ALA A 31 -5.29 -13.09 -6.01
C ALA A 31 -5.86 -14.35 -6.67
N THR A 32 -7.08 -14.76 -6.34
CA THR A 32 -7.75 -15.93 -6.93
C THR A 32 -8.55 -15.61 -8.19
N ARG A 33 -8.74 -14.33 -8.53
CA ARG A 33 -9.44 -13.96 -9.76
C ARG A 33 -8.51 -14.20 -10.96
N PRO A 34 -9.05 -14.69 -12.09
CA PRO A 34 -8.30 -14.71 -13.34
C PRO A 34 -7.70 -13.34 -13.62
N ALA A 35 -6.49 -13.32 -14.18
CA ALA A 35 -5.86 -12.08 -14.60
C ALA A 35 -6.78 -11.32 -15.59
N PRO A 36 -6.86 -9.99 -15.51
CA PRO A 36 -7.60 -9.22 -16.48
C PRO A 36 -7.00 -9.39 -17.88
N SER A 37 -7.81 -9.16 -18.91
CA SER A 37 -7.32 -9.20 -20.28
C SER A 37 -6.22 -8.17 -20.53
N LEU A 38 -5.27 -8.53 -21.40
CA LEU A 38 -4.23 -7.64 -21.92
C LEU A 38 -4.59 -7.07 -23.31
N HIS A 39 -5.71 -7.50 -23.90
CA HIS A 39 -6.12 -7.04 -25.23
C HIS A 39 -6.71 -5.63 -25.16
N PHE A 40 -6.23 -4.75 -26.04
CA PHE A 40 -6.66 -3.36 -26.11
C PHE A 40 -8.17 -3.23 -26.36
N ASP A 41 -8.72 -4.05 -27.25
CA ASP A 41 -10.14 -3.99 -27.64
C ASP A 41 -11.11 -4.41 -26.51
N GLU A 42 -10.60 -5.09 -25.49
CA GLU A 42 -11.35 -5.54 -24.32
C GLU A 42 -11.26 -4.56 -23.13
N GLN A 43 -10.50 -3.46 -23.27
CA GLN A 43 -10.39 -2.42 -22.26
C GLN A 43 -11.48 -1.35 -22.41
N PRO A 44 -11.94 -0.72 -21.31
CA PRO A 44 -12.87 0.40 -21.38
C PRO A 44 -12.26 1.55 -22.20
N ARG A 45 -12.91 1.91 -23.32
CA ARG A 45 -12.51 3.05 -24.13
C ARG A 45 -12.65 4.34 -23.29
N GLU A 46 -11.66 5.23 -23.40
CA GLU A 46 -11.64 6.56 -22.75
C GLU A 46 -11.58 6.56 -21.21
N SER A 47 -10.75 5.71 -20.61
CA SER A 47 -10.35 5.92 -19.21
C SER A 47 -9.29 7.02 -19.13
N GLY A 48 -9.66 8.17 -18.53
CA GLY A 48 -8.72 9.25 -18.24
C GLY A 48 -7.59 8.76 -17.33
N LYS A 49 -6.38 9.29 -17.52
CA LYS A 49 -5.25 8.97 -16.63
C LYS A 49 -5.60 9.34 -15.19
N ARG A 50 -5.37 8.43 -14.25
CA ARG A 50 -5.52 8.73 -12.83
C ARG A 50 -4.52 9.81 -12.44
N GLU A 51 -4.98 10.80 -11.69
CA GLU A 51 -4.09 11.75 -11.05
C GLU A 51 -3.27 11.02 -9.99
N ILE A 52 -1.94 11.16 -10.06
CA ILE A 52 -1.04 10.60 -9.05
C ILE A 52 -0.77 11.69 -8.03
N GLN A 53 -1.26 11.51 -6.82
CA GLN A 53 -0.98 12.42 -5.71
C GLN A 53 0.26 11.93 -4.96
N ILE A 54 1.26 12.81 -4.83
CA ILE A 54 2.44 12.56 -4.00
C ILE A 54 2.12 13.09 -2.60
N SER A 55 1.86 12.17 -1.67
CA SER A 55 1.66 12.55 -0.27
C SER A 55 2.96 13.03 0.35
N GLU A 56 2.88 13.91 1.35
CA GLU A 56 4.04 14.34 2.11
C GLU A 56 4.80 13.16 2.74
N ALA A 57 4.08 12.11 3.17
CA ALA A 57 4.68 10.90 3.71
C ALA A 57 5.51 10.16 2.65
N ALA A 58 4.99 10.04 1.42
CA ALA A 58 5.74 9.44 0.32
C ALA A 58 7.00 10.26 -0.03
N GLN A 59 6.91 11.60 0.01
CA GLN A 59 8.07 12.46 -0.21
C GLN A 59 9.14 12.29 0.88
N ARG A 60 8.74 12.23 2.15
CA ARG A 60 9.68 12.00 3.27
C ARG A 60 10.39 10.65 3.13
N LEU A 61 9.66 9.60 2.75
CA LEU A 61 10.23 8.27 2.49
C LEU A 61 11.22 8.29 1.33
N ALA A 62 10.87 8.93 0.20
CA ALA A 62 11.75 9.04 -0.95
C ALA A 62 13.07 9.75 -0.60
N ASN A 63 13.02 10.83 0.17
CA ASN A 63 14.21 11.56 0.60
C ASN A 63 15.10 10.71 1.52
N ALA A 64 14.50 9.95 2.44
CA ALA A 64 15.25 9.05 3.32
C ALA A 64 15.92 7.90 2.55
N LEU A 65 15.21 7.32 1.57
CA LEU A 65 15.77 6.25 0.72
C LEU A 65 16.85 6.77 -0.23
N HIS A 66 16.70 7.99 -0.76
CA HIS A 66 17.68 8.60 -1.66
C HIS A 66 19.03 8.85 -0.96
N LEU A 67 19.01 9.16 0.34
CA LEU A 67 20.22 9.31 1.16
C LEU A 67 21.02 8.00 1.32
N HIS A 68 20.42 6.84 1.03
CA HIS A 68 21.03 5.52 1.25
C HIS A 68 21.49 4.83 -0.05
N LEU A 69 21.46 5.53 -1.20
CA LEU A 69 21.77 4.93 -2.51
C LEU A 69 22.96 5.59 -3.24
N ASP A 70 23.78 6.39 -2.53
CA ASP A 70 25.08 6.87 -3.02
C ASP A 70 26.20 5.84 -2.77
#